data_AF-A0A6N9TQQ1-F1
#
_entry.id   AF-A0A6N9TQQ1-F1
#
_cell.length_a   1.000
_cell.length_b   1.000
_cell.length_c   1.000
_cell.angle_alpha   90.00
_cell.angle_beta   90.00
_cell.angle_gamma   90.00
#
_symmetry.space_group_name_H-M   'P 1'
#
loop_
_entity.id
_entity.type
_entity.pdbx_description
1 polymer ?
#
loop_
_entity_poly.entity_id
_entity_poly.type
_entity_poly.pdbx_seq_one_letter_code
_entity_poly.pdbx_strand_id
1 'polypeptide(L)' 'MGLRAMRSLFEPSAVAVLGIGEGAADPGRRVVENLAASGFKGAVYPVRPGGGEVG' A
#
# COMPACT_ATOMS: atom_id res chain seq x y z
N MET A 1 24.59 -11.88 -5.11
CA MET A 1 23.11 -11.73 -5.05
C MET A 1 22.79 -10.26 -4.74
N GLY A 2 22.81 -9.38 -5.74
CA GLY A 2 22.78 -7.93 -5.52
C GLY A 2 21.80 -7.24 -6.47
N LEU A 3 21.10 -6.23 -5.93
CA LEU A 3 20.17 -5.27 -6.59
C LEU A 3 18.92 -5.85 -7.26
N ARG A 4 19.02 -6.94 -8.03
CA ARG A 4 17.86 -7.52 -8.75
C ARG A 4 16.75 -7.99 -7.81
N ALA A 5 17.11 -8.47 -6.62
CA ALA A 5 16.17 -8.92 -5.59
C ALA A 5 15.40 -7.78 -4.90
N MET A 6 15.88 -6.53 -4.98
CA MET A 6 15.23 -5.37 -4.33
C MET A 6 14.30 -4.60 -5.28
N ARG A 7 14.20 -5.02 -6.55
CA ARG A 7 13.36 -4.33 -7.52
C ARG A 7 11.90 -4.28 -7.09
N SER A 8 11.39 -5.34 -6.46
CA SER A 8 10.02 -5.37 -5.93
C SER A 8 9.80 -4.43 -4.75
N LEU A 9 10.85 -3.99 -4.06
CA LEU A 9 10.74 -3.05 -2.95
C LEU A 9 10.70 -1.60 -3.44
N PHE A 10 11.53 -1.26 -4.42
CA PHE A 10 11.68 0.12 -4.91
C PHE A 10 10.83 0.44 -6.16
N GLU A 11 10.52 -0.57 -6.97
CA GLU A 11 9.71 -0.46 -8.20
C GLU A 11 8.58 -1.52 -8.23
N PRO A 12 7.70 -1.58 -7.21
CA PRO A 12 6.58 -2.52 -7.22
C PRO A 12 5.55 -2.16 -8.29
N SER A 13 5.00 -3.17 -8.97
CA SER A 13 3.80 -3.01 -9.81
C SER A 13 2.50 -2.97 -9.00
N ALA A 14 2.53 -3.47 -7.76
CA ALA A 14 1.42 -3.41 -6.82
C ALA A 14 1.90 -3.46 -5.36
N VAL A 15 1.13 -2.86 -4.46
CA VAL A 15 1.40 -2.84 -3.01
C VAL A 15 0.11 -3.14 -2.25
N ALA A 16 0.18 -4.07 -1.28
CA ALA A 16 -0.88 -4.28 -0.31
C ALA A 16 -0.54 -3.58 1.00
N VAL A 17 -1.46 -2.77 1.53
CA VAL A 17 -1.28 -2.04 2.79
C VAL A 17 -2.14 -2.70 3.86
N LEU A 18 -1.50 -3.44 4.75
CA LEU A 18 -2.16 -4.18 5.82
C LEU A 18 -2.37 -3.30 7.06
N GLY A 19 -3.46 -3.52 7.78
CA GLY A 19 -3.70 -2.85 9.06
C GLY A 19 -4.40 -1.50 8.94
N ILE A 20 -5.26 -1.33 7.93
CA ILE A 20 -6.07 -0.12 7.77
C ILE A 20 -7.33 -0.22 8.62
N GLY A 21 -7.35 0.53 9.72
CA GLY A 21 -8.48 0.77 10.61
C GLY A 21 -9.41 1.88 10.12
N GLU A 22 -10.32 2.33 11.00
CA GLU A 22 -11.42 3.25 10.65
C GLU A 22 -11.12 4.74 10.92
N GLY A 23 -10.06 5.05 11.67
CA GLY A 23 -9.76 6.42 12.11
C GLY A 23 -8.96 7.25 11.09
N ALA A 24 -9.19 8.56 11.06
CA ALA A 24 -8.37 9.50 10.28
C ALA A 24 -6.89 9.56 10.75
N ALA A 25 -6.62 9.13 11.99
CA ALA A 25 -5.27 9.00 12.53
C ALA A 25 -4.60 7.65 12.19
N ASP A 26 -5.26 6.80 11.39
CA ASP A 26 -4.77 5.48 11.04
C ASP A 26 -3.48 5.58 10.17
N PRO A 27 -2.36 4.99 10.62
CA PRO A 27 -1.12 5.02 9.87
C PRO A 27 -1.20 4.35 8.50
N GLY A 28 -1.95 3.25 8.37
CA GLY A 28 -2.16 2.54 7.11
C GLY A 28 -2.95 3.39 6.11
N ARG A 29 -3.98 4.10 6.58
CA ARG A 29 -4.72 5.07 5.75
C ARG A 29 -3.81 6.16 5.20
N ARG A 30 -2.94 6.74 6.04
CA ARG A 30 -1.96 7.75 5.62
C ARG A 30 -0.99 7.23 4.57
N VAL A 31 -0.57 5.96 4.66
CA VAL A 31 0.28 5.34 3.64
C VAL A 31 -0.44 5.27 2.29
N VAL A 32 -1.70 4.84 2.26
CA VAL A 32 -2.50 4.81 1.02
C VAL A 32 -2.65 6.21 0.42
N GLU A 33 -2.99 7.20 1.25
CA GLU A 33 -3.13 8.60 0.81
C GLU A 33 -1.81 9.15 0.23
N ASN A 34 -0.67 8.84 0.86
CA ASN A 34 0.65 9.25 0.37
C ASN A 34 1.03 8.55 -0.95
N LEU A 35 0.71 7.26 -1.10
CA LEU A 35 0.93 6.54 -2.37
C LEU A 35 0.13 7.18 -3.51
N ALA A 36 -1.13 7.54 -3.27
CA ALA A 36 -1.96 8.24 -4.25
C ALA A 36 -1.42 9.65 -4.55
N ALA A 37 -1.13 10.44 -3.51
CA ALA A 37 -0.67 11.83 -3.65
C ALA A 37 0.71 11.95 -4.32
N SER A 38 1.59 10.97 -4.13
CA SER A 38 2.90 10.90 -4.80
C SER A 38 2.82 10.45 -6.26
N GLY A 39 1.65 10.03 -6.73
CA GLY A 39 1.43 9.59 -8.10
C GLY A 39 1.94 8.18 -8.39
N PHE A 40 2.00 7.31 -7.38
CA PHE A 40 2.32 5.90 -7.54
C PHE A 40 1.43 5.27 -8.63
N LYS A 41 2.05 4.59 -9.60
CA LYS A 41 1.36 4.07 -10.80
C LYS A 41 0.93 2.61 -10.69
N GLY A 42 1.41 1.90 -9.68
CA GLY A 42 1.03 0.52 -9.42
C GLY A 42 -0.33 0.41 -8.74
N ALA A 43 -0.89 -0.80 -8.70
CA ALA A 43 -2.12 -1.06 -7.96
C ALA A 43 -1.88 -0.94 -6.44
N VAL A 44 -2.81 -0.32 -5.73
CA VAL A 44 -2.76 -0.22 -4.26
C VAL A 44 -3.95 -0.99 -3.72
N TYR A 45 -3.68 -1.93 -2.81
CA TYR A 45 -4.70 -2.78 -2.20
C TYR A 45 -4.77 -2.51 -0.70
N PRO A 46 -5.74 -1.70 -0.24
CA PRO A 46 -6.06 -1.58 1.18
C PRO A 46 -6.52 -2.93 1.75
N VAL A 47 -5.92 -3.41 2.85
CA VAL A 47 -6.33 -4.68 3.47
C VAL A 47 -6.69 -4.47 4.94
N ARG A 48 -7.96 -4.71 5.25
CA ARG A 48 -8.51 -4.64 6.61
C ARG A 48 -8.70 -6.03 7.21
N PRO A 49 -8.34 -6.25 8.49
CA PRO A 49 -8.75 -7.44 9.23
C PRO A 49 -10.28 -7.42 9.39
N GLY A 50 -11.00 -8.28 8.67
CA GLY A 50 -12.47 -8.34 8.71
C GLY A 50 -13.16 -8.57 7.37
N GLY A 51 -12.43 -8.56 6.24
CA GLY A 51 -13.01 -8.84 4.92
C GLY A 51 -13.91 -7.70 4.43
N GLY A 52 -13.31 -6.52 4.22
CA GLY A 52 -13.92 -5.42 3.50
C GLY A 52 -13.32 -5.29 2.10
N GLU A 53 -14.11 -4.77 1.15
CA GLU A 53 -13.81 -4.71 -0.28
C GLU A 53 -12.40 -4.20 -0.60
N VAL A 54 -11.79 -4.87 -1.57
CA VAL A 54 -10.59 -4.44 -2.27
C VAL A 54 -11.07 -3.50 -3.38
N GLY A 55 -11.22 -2.23 -3.06
CA GLY A 55 -11.51 -1.15 -4.02
C GLY A 55 -10.24 -0.57 -4.62
#